data_AF-A0A0F8WW72-F1
#
_entry.id   AF-A0A0F8WW72-F1
#
_cell.length_a   1.000
_cell.length_b   1.000
_cell.length_c   1.000
_cell.angle_alpha   90.00
_cell.angle_beta   90.00
_cell.angle_gamma   90.00
#
_symmetry.space_group_name_H-M   'P 1'
#
loop_
_entity.id
_entity.type
_entity.pdbx_description
1 polymer ?
#
loop_
_entity_poly.entity_id
_entity_poly.type
_entity_poly.pdbx_seq_one_letter_code
_entity_poly.pdbx_strand_id
1 'polypeptide(L)'
;DIPDGSFAVGVVSPEGGSNAQVVTHKNGVAAWADIQDSGDAFNHVLADETGLGAFHTVSGLTAGQVLRASGAAVAAFAILGFSDLSGSIADGQVPESAVTAHSTAVFAAEDLDAVADVVAYSSLADDEVLIWNTAAGGWRHRTFTEAGIGDITDVVAGAGMTGGGSSGSVTLDVVGTASRISVAANSVDIDASYVGQASITTLGTIATGVWSGTAVVWDKVNKTGSILDDIANVTITSIASGEILKWNGSLWINNTLAEAGISATSHTHTNITPVDSTDASSFIAMFDSATGNQAIKTDGALLYNATTGELSATTYLGTIATVTQNSVTTMTGLVTVGILNSGSI
;
A
#
# COMPACT_ATOMS: atom_id res chain seq x y z
N ASP A 1 -133.18 -41.80 9.18
CA ASP A 1 -132.11 -42.09 8.22
C ASP A 1 -131.55 -40.81 7.63
N ILE A 2 -130.41 -40.36 8.18
CA ILE A 2 -129.58 -39.32 7.59
C ILE A 2 -128.56 -40.04 6.70
N PRO A 3 -128.39 -39.70 5.42
CA PRO A 3 -127.42 -40.37 4.55
C PRO A 3 -125.99 -40.25 5.09
N ASP A 4 -125.21 -41.33 5.01
CA ASP A 4 -123.78 -41.32 5.33
C ASP A 4 -123.08 -40.20 4.55
N GLY A 5 -122.35 -39.34 5.27
CA GLY A 5 -121.63 -38.18 4.71
C GLY A 5 -122.34 -36.83 4.82
N SER A 6 -123.46 -36.73 5.52
CA SER A 6 -124.10 -35.44 5.83
C SER A 6 -123.88 -35.00 7.29
N PHE A 7 -123.51 -33.72 7.46
CA PHE A 7 -123.22 -33.08 8.74
C PHE A 7 -124.45 -32.29 9.19
N ALA A 8 -125.08 -32.71 10.28
CA ALA A 8 -126.21 -31.99 10.87
C ALA A 8 -125.77 -31.38 12.22
N VAL A 9 -125.83 -30.05 12.32
CA VAL A 9 -125.66 -29.32 13.59
C VAL A 9 -127.04 -28.92 14.06
N GLY A 10 -127.55 -29.60 15.08
CA GLY A 10 -128.74 -29.20 15.81
C GLY A 10 -128.31 -28.51 17.11
N VAL A 11 -128.66 -27.24 17.29
CA VAL A 11 -128.53 -26.57 18.58
C VAL A 11 -129.77 -26.92 19.40
N VAL A 12 -129.61 -27.73 20.44
CA VAL A 12 -130.66 -27.96 21.44
C VAL A 12 -130.32 -27.08 22.64
N SER A 13 -131.09 -26.02 22.84
CA SER A 13 -131.05 -25.27 24.11
C SER A 13 -131.92 -26.00 25.12
N PRO A 14 -131.40 -26.47 26.27
CA PRO A 14 -132.26 -26.87 27.37
C PRO A 14 -132.92 -25.61 27.93
N GLU A 15 -134.20 -25.71 28.30
CA GLU A 15 -134.92 -24.66 29.01
C GLU A 15 -134.13 -24.28 30.29
N GLY A 16 -133.32 -23.21 30.22
CA GLY A 16 -132.64 -22.60 31.37
C GLY A 16 -131.10 -22.57 31.42
N GLY A 17 -130.32 -22.95 30.39
CA GLY A 17 -128.85 -22.88 30.45
C GLY A 17 -128.11 -22.63 29.12
N SER A 18 -127.09 -21.75 29.14
CA SER A 18 -126.41 -21.13 27.99
C SER A 18 -125.32 -21.96 27.28
N ASN A 19 -125.43 -23.28 27.20
CA ASN A 19 -124.38 -24.10 26.57
C ASN A 19 -124.92 -24.81 25.31
N ALA A 20 -124.36 -24.46 24.15
CA ALA A 20 -124.60 -25.15 22.88
C ALA A 20 -123.77 -26.44 22.84
N GLN A 21 -124.44 -27.59 22.84
CA GLN A 21 -123.80 -28.89 22.67
C GLN A 21 -123.80 -29.25 21.17
N VAL A 22 -122.62 -29.55 20.61
CA VAL A 22 -122.49 -30.02 19.22
C VAL A 22 -122.33 -31.54 19.25
N VAL A 23 -123.33 -32.25 18.75
CA VAL A 23 -123.26 -33.71 18.57
C VAL A 23 -122.75 -33.99 17.16
N THR A 24 -121.54 -34.53 17.03
CA THR A 24 -121.06 -35.10 15.76
C THR A 24 -121.28 -36.60 15.73
N HIS A 25 -122.15 -37.06 14.84
CA HIS A 25 -122.38 -38.48 14.58
C HIS A 25 -121.27 -38.99 13.66
N LYS A 26 -120.39 -39.87 14.16
CA LYS A 26 -119.50 -40.70 13.34
C LYS A 26 -119.72 -42.15 13.74
N ASN A 27 -120.23 -42.96 12.80
CA ASN A 27 -120.37 -44.42 12.93
C ASN A 27 -121.34 -44.93 14.02
N GLY A 28 -122.56 -44.38 14.09
CA GLY A 28 -123.70 -45.08 14.71
C GLY A 28 -123.71 -45.27 16.23
N VAL A 29 -122.78 -44.64 16.98
CA VAL A 29 -122.79 -44.62 18.45
C VAL A 29 -122.59 -43.19 18.93
N ALA A 30 -123.56 -42.63 19.67
CA ALA A 30 -123.47 -41.31 20.27
C ALA A 30 -122.46 -41.34 21.42
N ALA A 31 -121.26 -40.79 21.21
CA ALA A 31 -120.30 -40.55 22.28
C ALA A 31 -120.47 -39.11 22.78
N TRP A 32 -120.91 -38.94 24.03
CA TRP A 32 -120.92 -37.67 24.71
C TRP A 32 -119.48 -37.31 25.11
N ALA A 33 -118.78 -36.55 24.25
CA ALA A 33 -117.53 -35.92 24.62
C ALA A 33 -117.85 -34.52 25.13
N ASP A 34 -117.73 -34.33 26.44
CA ASP A 34 -117.75 -33.02 27.07
C ASP A 34 -116.48 -32.28 26.60
N ILE A 35 -116.65 -31.31 25.70
CA ILE A 35 -115.55 -30.47 25.24
C ILE A 35 -115.43 -29.34 26.26
N GLN A 36 -114.50 -29.53 27.22
CA GLN A 36 -113.77 -28.54 28.04
C GLN A 36 -113.94 -28.65 29.55
N ASP A 37 -112.97 -29.33 30.17
CA ASP A 37 -112.33 -28.99 31.46
C ASP A 37 -111.14 -29.97 31.58
N SER A 38 -109.89 -29.70 31.94
CA SER A 38 -109.16 -28.58 32.49
C SER A 38 -107.68 -28.99 32.45
N GLY A 39 -106.75 -28.04 32.26
CA GLY A 39 -105.45 -28.10 32.93
C GLY A 39 -104.28 -28.96 32.40
N ASP A 40 -104.46 -29.94 31.51
CA ASP A 40 -103.30 -30.63 30.90
C ASP A 40 -102.90 -29.93 29.60
N ALA A 41 -101.70 -29.36 29.59
CA ALA A 41 -101.14 -28.69 28.41
C ALA A 41 -101.16 -29.65 27.22
N PHE A 42 -102.02 -29.38 26.23
CA PHE A 42 -101.94 -30.00 24.93
C PHE A 42 -100.58 -29.58 24.34
N ASN A 43 -99.55 -30.42 24.51
CA ASN A 43 -98.24 -30.20 23.90
C ASN A 43 -98.41 -30.38 22.40
N HIS A 44 -98.80 -29.31 21.75
CA HIS A 44 -98.97 -29.24 20.32
C HIS A 44 -97.62 -28.91 19.69
N VAL A 45 -96.95 -29.93 19.16
CA VAL A 45 -95.65 -29.78 18.49
C VAL A 45 -95.86 -29.00 17.19
N LEU A 46 -95.39 -27.74 17.18
CA LEU A 46 -95.49 -26.86 16.01
C LEU A 46 -94.53 -27.28 14.88
N ALA A 47 -93.35 -27.76 15.24
CA ALA A 47 -92.29 -28.17 14.33
C ALA A 47 -91.42 -29.28 14.94
N ASP A 48 -90.81 -30.11 14.10
CA ASP A 48 -89.75 -31.06 14.46
C ASP A 48 -88.44 -30.73 13.72
N GLU A 49 -87.42 -31.59 13.83
CA GLU A 49 -86.11 -31.41 13.19
C GLU A 49 -86.16 -31.37 11.65
N THR A 50 -87.29 -31.78 11.05
CA THR A 50 -87.49 -31.80 9.60
C THR A 50 -88.35 -30.63 9.09
N GLY A 51 -89.14 -29.98 9.95
CA GLY A 51 -89.92 -28.81 9.58
C GLY A 51 -91.22 -28.64 10.37
N LEU A 52 -92.18 -27.92 9.79
CA LEU A 52 -93.51 -27.76 10.39
C LEU A 52 -94.26 -29.09 10.37
N GLY A 53 -94.93 -29.44 11.47
CA GLY A 53 -95.67 -30.71 11.57
C GLY A 53 -96.78 -30.82 10.52
N ALA A 54 -97.20 -32.05 10.20
CA ALA A 54 -98.09 -32.38 9.07
C ALA A 54 -99.46 -31.64 9.02
N PHE A 55 -99.87 -31.01 10.11
CA PHE A 55 -101.11 -30.23 10.22
C PHE A 55 -100.90 -28.71 10.07
N HIS A 56 -99.68 -28.26 9.84
CA HIS A 56 -99.33 -26.85 9.72
C HIS A 56 -98.92 -26.50 8.29
N THR A 57 -99.45 -25.39 7.82
CA THR A 57 -98.99 -24.73 6.61
C THR A 57 -98.67 -23.28 6.93
N VAL A 58 -97.68 -22.73 6.23
CA VAL A 58 -97.38 -21.30 6.25
C VAL A 58 -97.73 -20.73 4.89
N SER A 59 -98.33 -19.55 4.88
CA SER A 59 -98.72 -18.83 3.67
C SER A 59 -98.08 -17.44 3.71
N GLY A 60 -97.45 -17.04 2.60
CA GLY A 60 -96.91 -15.68 2.44
C GLY A 60 -95.49 -15.47 2.98
N LEU A 61 -94.74 -16.51 3.33
CA LEU A 61 -93.34 -16.37 3.70
C LEU A 61 -92.45 -16.07 2.48
N THR A 62 -91.45 -15.21 2.68
CA THR A 62 -90.37 -14.98 1.72
C THR A 62 -89.15 -15.83 2.07
N ALA A 63 -88.36 -16.20 1.05
CA ALA A 63 -87.13 -16.96 1.25
C ALA A 63 -86.21 -16.30 2.30
N GLY A 64 -85.62 -17.12 3.19
CA GLY A 64 -84.72 -16.66 4.26
C GLY A 64 -85.39 -16.22 5.56
N GLN A 65 -86.74 -16.24 5.65
CA GLN A 65 -87.41 -16.07 6.94
C GLN A 65 -87.30 -17.33 7.78
N VAL A 66 -86.90 -17.17 9.04
CA VAL A 66 -86.83 -18.22 10.05
C VAL A 66 -87.80 -17.93 11.19
N LEU A 67 -88.25 -18.95 11.91
CA LEU A 67 -89.08 -18.77 13.10
C LEU A 67 -88.20 -18.24 14.24
N ARG A 68 -88.39 -16.97 14.61
CA ARG A 68 -87.62 -16.30 15.68
C ARG A 68 -88.46 -16.21 16.94
N ALA A 69 -87.96 -16.80 18.03
CA ALA A 69 -88.53 -16.59 19.35
C ALA A 69 -88.14 -15.20 19.86
N SER A 70 -89.12 -14.35 20.17
CA SER A 70 -88.93 -13.06 20.84
C SER A 70 -89.22 -13.12 22.34
N GLY A 71 -89.59 -14.29 22.86
CA GLY A 71 -89.82 -14.59 24.26
C GLY A 71 -90.18 -16.07 24.45
N ALA A 72 -90.28 -16.53 25.71
CA ALA A 72 -90.50 -17.95 26.03
C ALA A 72 -91.77 -18.58 25.41
N ALA A 73 -92.75 -17.76 25.02
CA ALA A 73 -94.01 -18.20 24.42
C ALA A 73 -94.43 -17.36 23.19
N VAL A 74 -93.51 -16.57 22.63
CA VAL A 74 -93.81 -15.68 21.49
C VAL A 74 -92.75 -15.89 20.42
N ALA A 75 -93.18 -16.30 19.23
CA ALA A 75 -92.32 -16.44 18.06
C ALA A 75 -93.02 -15.92 16.81
N ALA A 76 -92.24 -15.35 15.88
CA ALA A 76 -92.71 -14.88 14.59
C ALA A 76 -91.71 -15.24 13.50
N PHE A 77 -92.20 -15.44 12.27
CA PHE A 77 -91.32 -15.57 11.12
C PHE A 77 -90.73 -14.21 10.75
N ALA A 78 -89.41 -14.12 10.75
CA ALA A 78 -88.69 -12.90 10.40
C ALA A 78 -87.38 -13.23 9.70
N ILE A 79 -86.84 -12.27 8.95
CA ILE A 79 -85.50 -12.39 8.36
C ILE A 79 -84.48 -12.50 9.50
N LEU A 80 -83.50 -13.38 9.30
CA LEU A 80 -82.38 -13.59 10.22
C LEU A 80 -81.49 -12.34 10.23
N GLY A 81 -81.33 -11.69 11.38
CA GLY A 81 -80.49 -10.50 11.56
C GLY A 81 -79.15 -10.85 12.18
N PHE A 82 -78.14 -10.00 11.98
CA PHE A 82 -76.81 -10.20 12.58
C PHE A 82 -76.83 -10.23 14.12
N SER A 83 -77.79 -9.56 14.75
CA SER A 83 -77.97 -9.57 16.21
C SER A 83 -78.60 -10.85 16.76
N ASP A 84 -79.13 -11.74 15.90
CA ASP A 84 -79.70 -13.03 16.31
C ASP A 84 -78.62 -14.10 16.53
N LEU A 85 -77.38 -13.84 16.09
CA LEU A 85 -76.21 -14.72 16.23
C LEU A 85 -75.38 -14.27 17.44
N SER A 86 -75.64 -14.82 18.62
CA SER A 86 -74.83 -14.54 19.82
C SER A 86 -73.64 -15.52 19.93
N GLY A 87 -72.40 -15.02 19.84
CA GLY A 87 -71.18 -15.82 20.04
C GLY A 87 -70.09 -15.57 19.00
N SER A 88 -69.06 -16.43 18.98
CA SER A 88 -68.07 -16.48 17.89
C SER A 88 -68.67 -17.20 16.69
N ILE A 89 -68.75 -16.51 15.56
CA ILE A 89 -69.10 -17.13 14.27
C ILE A 89 -67.85 -17.90 13.80
N ALA A 90 -67.97 -19.20 13.53
CA ALA A 90 -66.86 -19.96 12.96
C ALA A 90 -66.57 -19.49 11.53
N ASP A 91 -65.32 -19.55 11.08
CA ASP A 91 -64.86 -19.00 9.80
C ASP A 91 -65.71 -19.49 8.59
N GLY A 92 -66.11 -20.77 8.59
CA GLY A 92 -66.97 -21.34 7.53
C GLY A 92 -68.44 -20.89 7.55
N GLN A 93 -68.89 -20.14 8.55
CA GLN A 93 -70.23 -19.56 8.64
C GLN A 93 -70.26 -18.07 8.24
N VAL A 94 -69.08 -17.46 8.05
CA VAL A 94 -68.99 -16.10 7.54
C VAL A 94 -69.26 -16.16 6.03
N PRO A 95 -70.29 -15.46 5.50
CA PRO A 95 -70.50 -15.41 4.07
C PRO A 95 -69.24 -14.90 3.36
N GLU A 96 -68.90 -15.46 2.19
CA GLU A 96 -67.73 -15.04 1.39
C GLU A 96 -67.64 -13.51 1.25
N SER A 97 -68.79 -12.82 1.14
CA SER A 97 -68.89 -11.36 1.07
C SER A 97 -68.44 -10.62 2.34
N ALA A 98 -68.62 -11.21 3.52
CA ALA A 98 -68.17 -10.65 4.80
C ALA A 98 -66.71 -10.99 5.09
N VAL A 99 -66.22 -12.15 4.64
CA VAL A 99 -64.78 -12.46 4.61
C VAL A 99 -64.05 -11.52 3.66
N THR A 100 -64.64 -11.22 2.50
CA THR A 100 -64.11 -10.23 1.54
C THR A 100 -64.00 -8.85 2.18
N ALA A 101 -65.00 -8.41 2.96
CA ALA A 101 -64.95 -7.13 3.67
C ALA A 101 -63.85 -7.08 4.76
N HIS A 102 -63.62 -8.18 5.47
CA HIS A 102 -62.56 -8.28 6.48
C HIS A 102 -61.17 -8.43 5.85
N SER A 103 -61.03 -9.18 4.75
CA SER A 103 -59.78 -9.27 4.00
C SER A 103 -59.41 -7.93 3.36
N THR A 104 -60.39 -7.17 2.83
CA THR A 104 -60.17 -5.78 2.39
C THR A 104 -59.90 -4.79 3.52
N ALA A 105 -60.06 -5.15 4.79
CA ALA A 105 -59.79 -4.27 5.93
C ALA A 105 -58.45 -4.59 6.62
N VAL A 106 -58.03 -5.86 6.65
CA VAL A 106 -56.77 -6.31 7.28
C VAL A 106 -55.61 -6.35 6.27
N PHE A 107 -55.90 -6.57 4.99
CA PHE A 107 -54.95 -6.43 3.88
C PHE A 107 -55.25 -5.21 3.00
N ALA A 108 -56.04 -4.25 3.52
CA ALA A 108 -56.38 -2.97 2.86
C ALA A 108 -55.16 -2.12 2.50
N ALA A 109 -54.01 -2.43 3.09
CA ALA A 109 -52.74 -1.95 2.57
C ALA A 109 -52.43 -2.69 1.27
N GLU A 110 -53.19 -2.35 0.22
CA GLU A 110 -52.80 -2.65 -1.15
C GLU A 110 -51.42 -2.03 -1.46
N ASP A 111 -51.06 -0.98 -0.72
CA ASP A 111 -49.78 -0.28 -0.76
C ASP A 111 -49.25 -0.02 0.67
N LEU A 112 -47.93 0.08 0.81
CA LEU A 112 -47.22 0.38 2.07
C LEU A 112 -47.71 1.69 2.72
N ASP A 113 -48.26 2.59 1.90
CA ASP A 113 -48.87 3.86 2.28
C ASP A 113 -50.17 3.74 3.10
N ALA A 114 -50.81 2.56 3.16
CA ALA A 114 -52.00 2.36 3.99
C ALA A 114 -51.69 1.89 5.42
N VAL A 115 -50.41 1.66 5.75
CA VAL A 115 -49.99 1.37 7.13
C VAL A 115 -49.96 2.68 7.92
N ALA A 116 -50.68 2.74 9.04
CA ALA A 116 -50.99 4.00 9.73
C ALA A 116 -49.77 4.79 10.25
N ASP A 117 -48.61 4.15 10.44
CA ASP A 117 -47.36 4.79 10.85
C ASP A 117 -46.41 5.05 9.67
N VAL A 118 -46.79 4.70 8.43
CA VAL A 118 -46.10 5.06 7.20
C VAL A 118 -46.73 6.34 6.65
N VAL A 119 -45.95 7.40 6.57
CA VAL A 119 -46.44 8.70 6.10
C VAL A 119 -46.31 8.76 4.58
N ALA A 120 -47.45 8.70 3.88
CA ALA A 120 -47.61 8.58 2.43
C ALA A 120 -46.86 9.63 1.57
N TYR A 121 -46.38 9.20 0.40
CA TYR A 121 -45.75 10.01 -0.65
C TYR A 121 -45.93 9.39 -2.05
N SER A 122 -45.81 10.23 -3.07
CA SER A 122 -46.50 10.08 -4.37
C SER A 122 -46.08 8.91 -5.29
N SER A 123 -45.10 8.09 -4.94
CA SER A 123 -44.76 6.84 -5.65
C SER A 123 -43.55 6.15 -5.02
N LEU A 124 -43.61 4.83 -4.83
CA LEU A 124 -42.44 4.00 -4.53
C LEU A 124 -41.54 3.87 -5.76
N ALA A 125 -40.22 3.88 -5.53
CA ALA A 125 -39.21 3.55 -6.53
C ALA A 125 -38.38 2.32 -6.09
N ASP A 126 -37.68 1.69 -7.03
CA ASP A 126 -36.73 0.63 -6.70
C ASP A 126 -35.61 1.18 -5.78
N ASP A 127 -35.06 0.32 -4.92
CA ASP A 127 -33.96 0.64 -3.99
C ASP A 127 -34.26 1.71 -2.92
N GLU A 128 -35.54 1.85 -2.53
CA GLU A 128 -35.95 2.67 -1.39
C GLU A 128 -36.01 1.91 -0.07
N VAL A 129 -35.79 2.63 1.03
CA VAL A 129 -35.81 2.11 2.40
C VAL A 129 -36.76 2.89 3.29
N LEU A 130 -37.39 2.21 4.25
CA LEU A 130 -38.13 2.89 5.31
C LEU A 130 -37.19 3.37 6.40
N ILE A 131 -37.16 4.68 6.64
CA ILE A 131 -36.48 5.28 7.79
C ILE A 131 -37.50 6.02 8.65
N TRP A 132 -37.41 5.82 9.97
CA TRP A 132 -38.18 6.57 10.93
C TRP A 132 -37.85 8.07 10.84
N ASN A 133 -38.85 8.89 10.52
CA ASN A 133 -38.71 10.33 10.46
C ASN A 133 -39.37 10.97 11.69
N THR A 134 -38.55 11.38 12.66
CA THR A 134 -39.02 12.01 13.89
C THR A 134 -39.83 13.28 13.66
N ALA A 135 -39.52 14.07 12.60
CA ALA A 135 -40.26 15.27 12.27
C ALA A 135 -41.64 14.98 11.63
N ALA A 136 -41.81 13.77 11.08
CA ALA A 136 -43.06 13.28 10.51
C ALA A 136 -43.95 12.55 11.50
N GLY A 137 -43.36 12.02 12.57
CA GLY A 137 -44.04 11.10 13.49
C GLY A 137 -44.32 9.72 12.89
N GLY A 138 -43.53 9.27 11.90
CA GLY A 138 -43.74 7.98 11.24
C GLY A 138 -42.59 7.53 10.35
N TRP A 139 -42.67 6.30 9.84
CA TRP A 139 -41.79 5.75 8.81
C TRP A 139 -42.00 6.46 7.49
N ARG A 140 -40.91 6.72 6.78
CA ARG A 140 -40.97 7.23 5.42
C ARG A 140 -40.03 6.46 4.52
N HIS A 141 -40.47 6.16 3.32
CA HIS A 141 -39.58 5.73 2.27
C HIS A 141 -38.56 6.85 1.94
N ARG A 142 -37.35 6.44 1.65
CA ARG A 142 -36.24 7.31 1.29
C ARG A 142 -35.41 6.54 0.28
N THR A 143 -34.87 7.23 -0.70
CA THR A 143 -33.70 6.70 -1.40
C THR A 143 -32.55 6.54 -0.41
N PHE A 144 -31.63 5.60 -0.64
CA PHE A 144 -30.41 5.46 0.17
C PHE A 144 -29.66 6.80 0.39
N THR A 145 -29.67 7.69 -0.62
CA THR A 145 -29.07 9.02 -0.56
C THR A 145 -29.81 9.97 0.39
N GLU A 146 -31.13 10.09 0.30
CA GLU A 146 -31.92 10.96 1.19
C GLU A 146 -31.97 10.43 2.63
N ALA A 147 -31.84 9.12 2.76
CA ALA A 147 -31.74 8.38 4.00
C ALA A 147 -30.39 8.56 4.71
N GLY A 148 -29.37 9.11 4.01
CA GLY A 148 -28.00 9.22 4.52
C GLY A 148 -27.33 7.86 4.73
N ILE A 149 -27.88 6.79 4.15
CA ILE A 149 -27.36 5.43 4.22
C ILE A 149 -26.88 5.03 2.83
N GLY A 150 -25.71 5.56 2.49
CA GLY A 150 -24.91 5.20 1.32
C GLY A 150 -23.45 5.31 1.72
N ASP A 151 -22.74 4.19 1.61
CA ASP A 151 -21.31 4.00 1.85
C ASP A 151 -20.49 4.96 0.96
N ILE A 152 -19.66 5.82 1.56
CA ILE A 152 -18.84 6.89 0.92
C ILE A 152 -19.65 8.01 0.26
N THR A 153 -19.55 9.25 0.76
CA THR A 153 -20.17 10.44 0.13
C THR A 153 -19.30 11.06 -0.96
N ASP A 154 -17.98 10.98 -0.81
CA ASP A 154 -17.00 11.37 -1.84
C ASP A 154 -15.61 10.83 -1.46
N VAL A 155 -14.94 10.16 -2.38
CA VAL A 155 -13.50 9.87 -2.33
C VAL A 155 -12.89 10.49 -3.56
N VAL A 156 -12.18 11.59 -3.35
CA VAL A 156 -11.43 12.27 -4.42
C VAL A 156 -9.98 11.82 -4.36
N ALA A 157 -9.47 11.27 -5.47
CA ALA A 157 -8.05 10.96 -5.58
C ALA A 157 -7.22 12.25 -5.58
N GLY A 158 -6.21 12.31 -4.69
CA GLY A 158 -5.24 13.39 -4.68
C GLY A 158 -4.23 13.31 -5.83
N ALA A 159 -3.35 14.29 -5.93
CA ALA A 159 -2.26 14.26 -6.91
C ALA A 159 -1.37 13.02 -6.70
N GLY A 160 -1.00 12.32 -7.78
CA GLY A 160 -0.25 11.06 -7.69
C GLY A 160 -1.12 9.83 -7.42
N MET A 161 -2.45 9.98 -7.38
CA MET A 161 -3.42 8.88 -7.34
C MET A 161 -4.53 9.08 -8.37
N THR A 162 -5.26 8.02 -8.71
CA THR A 162 -6.46 8.05 -9.57
C THR A 162 -7.57 7.17 -8.99
N GLY A 163 -8.76 7.25 -9.54
CA GLY A 163 -9.95 6.53 -9.06
C GLY A 163 -10.79 7.40 -8.13
N GLY A 164 -11.38 6.78 -7.11
CA GLY A 164 -12.36 7.41 -6.25
C GLY A 164 -13.80 7.16 -6.69
N GLY A 165 -14.74 7.68 -5.93
CA GLY A 165 -16.18 7.47 -6.16
C GLY A 165 -17.03 7.99 -5.02
N SER A 166 -18.34 8.08 -5.27
CA SER A 166 -19.34 8.60 -4.33
C SER A 166 -20.36 7.55 -3.88
N SER A 167 -20.10 6.27 -4.19
CA SER A 167 -20.83 5.10 -3.68
C SER A 167 -20.24 3.78 -4.21
N GLY A 168 -20.65 2.64 -3.65
CA GLY A 168 -20.33 1.30 -4.15
C GLY A 168 -18.89 0.85 -3.88
N SER A 169 -18.38 -0.11 -4.66
CA SER A 169 -16.98 -0.54 -4.55
C SER A 169 -16.03 0.52 -5.14
N VAL A 170 -15.38 1.29 -4.27
CA VAL A 170 -14.44 2.34 -4.66
C VAL A 170 -13.01 1.78 -4.75
N THR A 171 -12.33 2.06 -5.87
CA THR A 171 -10.89 1.77 -6.05
C THR A 171 -10.08 3.06 -6.09
N LEU A 172 -8.90 3.02 -5.47
CA LEU A 172 -7.94 4.12 -5.52
C LEU A 172 -6.59 3.55 -5.95
N ASP A 173 -6.09 4.04 -7.07
CA ASP A 173 -4.85 3.58 -7.67
C ASP A 173 -3.75 4.61 -7.44
N VAL A 174 -2.54 4.15 -7.14
CA VAL A 174 -1.36 5.03 -7.14
C VAL A 174 -0.91 5.23 -8.57
N VAL A 175 -0.79 6.49 -9.01
CA VAL A 175 -0.21 6.80 -10.32
C VAL A 175 1.27 7.16 -10.17
N GLY A 176 2.09 6.17 -10.51
CA GLY A 176 3.50 6.38 -10.77
C GLY A 176 3.75 6.83 -12.20
N THR A 177 4.87 7.51 -12.43
CA THR A 177 5.46 7.46 -13.77
C THR A 177 6.09 6.11 -13.96
N ALA A 178 5.74 5.44 -15.06
CA ALA A 178 6.37 4.19 -15.45
C ALA A 178 7.90 4.31 -15.36
N SER A 179 8.56 3.25 -14.86
CA SER A 179 10.01 3.25 -14.65
C SER A 179 10.53 4.21 -13.57
N ARG A 180 9.66 4.68 -12.68
CA ARG A 180 10.07 5.38 -11.45
C ARG A 180 9.45 4.76 -10.20
N ILE A 181 8.17 4.40 -10.29
CA ILE A 181 7.43 3.76 -9.21
C ILE A 181 6.75 2.50 -9.76
N SER A 182 6.96 1.36 -9.10
CA SER A 182 6.25 0.12 -9.36
C SER A 182 5.13 -0.03 -8.32
N VAL A 183 3.93 -0.38 -8.79
CA VAL A 183 2.75 -0.60 -7.95
C VAL A 183 2.30 -2.04 -8.15
N ALA A 184 2.32 -2.83 -7.08
CA ALA A 184 1.78 -4.19 -7.02
C ALA A 184 0.60 -4.23 -6.04
N ALA A 185 -0.15 -5.34 -6.04
CA ALA A 185 -1.42 -5.47 -5.31
C ALA A 185 -1.36 -5.06 -3.82
N ASN A 186 -0.21 -5.21 -3.16
CA ASN A 186 -0.02 -4.83 -1.75
C ASN A 186 1.30 -4.07 -1.49
N SER A 187 1.93 -3.49 -2.52
CA SER A 187 3.20 -2.77 -2.35
C SER A 187 3.39 -1.67 -3.38
N VAL A 188 3.97 -0.56 -2.94
CA VAL A 188 4.50 0.49 -3.80
C VAL A 188 6.00 0.56 -3.54
N ASP A 189 6.80 0.41 -4.58
CA ASP A 189 8.25 0.46 -4.50
C ASP A 189 8.81 1.34 -5.62
N ILE A 190 10.07 1.69 -5.50
CA ILE A 190 10.80 2.25 -6.63
C ILE A 190 10.83 1.21 -7.74
N ASP A 191 10.47 1.63 -8.94
CA ASP A 191 10.46 0.73 -10.09
C ASP A 191 11.85 0.10 -10.27
N ALA A 192 11.92 -1.20 -10.55
CA ALA A 192 13.18 -1.89 -10.83
C ALA A 192 13.91 -1.27 -12.04
N SER A 193 13.18 -0.60 -12.92
CA SER A 193 13.69 0.19 -14.04
C SER A 193 13.98 1.66 -13.69
N TYR A 194 13.87 2.08 -12.42
CA TYR A 194 14.25 3.41 -11.98
C TYR A 194 15.76 3.61 -12.02
N VAL A 195 16.16 4.45 -12.97
CA VAL A 195 17.54 4.85 -13.25
C VAL A 195 18.29 5.42 -12.03
N GLY A 196 17.58 5.96 -11.02
CA GLY A 196 18.17 6.54 -9.81
C GLY A 196 18.67 5.51 -8.79
N GLN A 197 18.14 4.29 -8.80
CA GLN A 197 18.69 3.21 -7.96
C GLN A 197 20.04 2.71 -8.51
N ALA A 198 20.23 2.85 -9.83
CA ALA A 198 21.46 2.50 -10.51
C ALA A 198 22.45 3.68 -10.63
N SER A 199 22.17 4.86 -10.08
CA SER A 199 23.15 5.96 -10.07
C SER A 199 24.24 5.76 -8.99
N ILE A 200 23.98 4.82 -8.07
CA ILE A 200 24.86 4.27 -7.03
C ILE A 200 24.58 2.75 -7.02
N THR A 201 24.96 2.05 -8.10
CA THR A 201 24.75 0.57 -8.30
C THR A 201 25.48 -0.29 -7.25
N THR A 202 26.59 0.24 -6.79
CA THR A 202 27.10 0.32 -5.41
C THR A 202 27.53 1.80 -5.30
N LEU A 203 27.91 2.37 -4.17
CA LEU A 203 28.74 3.60 -4.30
C LEU A 203 29.98 3.22 -5.14
N GLY A 204 30.05 3.67 -6.40
CA GLY A 204 30.89 3.11 -7.49
C GLY A 204 31.33 4.15 -8.54
N THR A 205 32.44 3.85 -9.24
CA THR A 205 33.39 4.81 -9.86
C THR A 205 32.99 5.39 -11.23
N ILE A 206 33.35 6.65 -11.49
CA ILE A 206 33.21 7.34 -12.79
C ILE A 206 34.40 6.96 -13.70
N ALA A 207 34.19 6.14 -14.73
CA ALA A 207 35.28 5.64 -15.58
C ALA A 207 35.68 6.59 -16.73
N THR A 208 34.72 7.32 -17.31
CA THR A 208 34.95 8.38 -18.30
C THR A 208 33.88 9.46 -18.14
N GLY A 209 34.19 10.70 -18.51
CA GLY A 209 33.31 11.86 -18.35
C GLY A 209 33.73 12.77 -17.19
N VAL A 210 33.12 13.96 -17.15
CA VAL A 210 33.34 14.94 -16.07
C VAL A 210 32.16 14.86 -15.12
N TRP A 211 32.42 14.66 -13.82
CA TRP A 211 31.38 14.87 -12.83
C TRP A 211 31.06 16.36 -12.77
N SER A 212 29.97 16.76 -13.41
CA SER A 212 29.47 18.15 -13.43
C SER A 212 28.64 18.50 -12.18
N GLY A 213 28.77 17.71 -11.11
CA GLY A 213 28.19 18.02 -9.81
C GLY A 213 29.22 18.68 -8.90
N THR A 214 28.87 18.82 -7.63
CA THR A 214 29.83 19.24 -6.60
C THR A 214 31.00 18.25 -6.58
N ALA A 215 32.22 18.73 -6.36
CA ALA A 215 33.42 17.88 -6.35
C ALA A 215 33.28 16.65 -5.43
N VAL A 216 33.89 15.52 -5.82
CA VAL A 216 34.05 14.38 -4.91
C VAL A 216 35.04 14.80 -3.86
N VAL A 217 34.61 14.79 -2.60
CA VAL A 217 35.55 14.89 -1.49
C VAL A 217 36.53 13.72 -1.61
N TRP A 218 37.82 14.01 -1.53
CA TRP A 218 38.90 13.04 -1.72
C TRP A 218 38.75 11.76 -0.89
N ASP A 219 38.18 11.86 0.31
CA ASP A 219 37.92 10.73 1.21
C ASP A 219 36.87 9.74 0.68
N LYS A 220 36.00 10.17 -0.25
CA LYS A 220 35.00 9.33 -0.90
C LYS A 220 35.52 8.67 -2.19
N VAL A 221 36.75 8.98 -2.58
CA VAL A 221 37.45 8.34 -3.68
C VAL A 221 38.15 7.10 -3.15
N ASN A 222 37.87 5.93 -3.75
CA ASN A 222 38.65 4.71 -3.53
C ASN A 222 40.06 4.91 -4.09
N LYS A 223 41.08 4.69 -3.25
CA LYS A 223 42.50 4.92 -3.56
C LYS A 223 43.24 3.65 -3.94
N THR A 224 42.55 2.52 -3.91
CA THR A 224 43.15 1.21 -4.20
C THR A 224 43.62 1.21 -5.65
N GLY A 225 44.92 1.08 -5.86
CA GLY A 225 45.54 1.13 -7.20
C GLY A 225 45.84 2.53 -7.72
N SER A 226 45.51 3.59 -6.98
CA SER A 226 45.95 4.95 -7.34
C SER A 226 47.47 5.05 -7.29
N ILE A 227 48.03 5.75 -8.27
CA ILE A 227 49.46 6.05 -8.36
C ILE A 227 49.70 7.56 -8.26
N LEU A 228 50.95 7.95 -8.02
CA LEU A 228 51.28 9.38 -7.89
C LEU A 228 51.00 10.19 -9.15
N ASP A 229 51.09 9.56 -10.33
CA ASP A 229 50.79 10.18 -11.62
C ASP A 229 49.30 10.56 -11.78
N ASP A 230 48.40 10.00 -10.96
CA ASP A 230 46.98 10.37 -10.95
C ASP A 230 46.74 11.79 -10.37
N ILE A 231 47.75 12.37 -9.72
CA ILE A 231 47.65 13.69 -9.10
C ILE A 231 47.93 14.75 -10.17
N ALA A 232 47.00 15.69 -10.34
CA ALA A 232 47.04 16.69 -11.42
C ALA A 232 48.33 17.54 -11.52
N ASN A 233 49.09 17.69 -10.43
CA ASN A 233 50.35 18.44 -10.43
C ASN A 233 51.60 17.53 -10.41
N VAL A 234 51.45 16.26 -10.74
CA VAL A 234 52.53 15.26 -10.86
C VAL A 234 52.62 14.82 -12.31
N THR A 235 53.83 14.65 -12.81
CA THR A 235 54.08 14.12 -14.16
C THR A 235 55.29 13.20 -14.11
N ILE A 236 55.07 11.91 -14.35
CA ILE A 236 56.11 10.90 -14.21
C ILE A 236 56.37 10.26 -15.59
N THR A 237 57.50 10.58 -16.21
CA THR A 237 57.93 9.99 -17.48
C THR A 237 58.85 8.79 -17.21
N SER A 238 58.26 7.60 -17.07
CA SER A 238 58.93 6.32 -16.79
C SER A 238 59.69 6.28 -15.45
N ILE A 239 59.22 5.45 -14.51
CA ILE A 239 59.88 5.29 -13.21
C ILE A 239 61.06 4.31 -13.28
N ALA A 240 62.20 4.72 -12.74
CA ALA A 240 63.33 3.84 -12.43
C ALA A 240 63.58 3.81 -10.91
N SER A 241 64.23 2.73 -10.45
CA SER A 241 64.62 2.62 -9.04
C SER A 241 65.63 3.72 -8.68
N GLY A 242 65.41 4.40 -7.54
CA GLY A 242 66.30 5.45 -7.04
C GLY A 242 66.03 6.85 -7.58
N GLU A 243 64.96 7.04 -8.34
CA GLU A 243 64.51 8.38 -8.76
C GLU A 243 63.82 9.15 -7.64
N ILE A 244 63.73 10.47 -7.82
CA ILE A 244 63.09 11.39 -6.90
C ILE A 244 62.03 12.23 -7.61
N LEU A 245 61.07 12.77 -6.86
CA LEU A 245 60.21 13.84 -7.34
C LEU A 245 60.83 15.20 -7.04
N LYS A 246 61.04 16.02 -8.08
CA LYS A 246 61.56 17.38 -7.97
C LYS A 246 60.54 18.36 -8.53
N TRP A 247 60.28 19.44 -7.79
CA TRP A 247 59.47 20.55 -8.30
C TRP A 247 60.25 21.29 -9.38
N ASN A 248 59.71 21.37 -10.59
CA ASN A 248 60.35 22.05 -11.71
C ASN A 248 59.95 23.53 -11.87
N GLY A 249 59.11 24.05 -10.97
CA GLY A 249 58.50 25.38 -11.08
C GLY A 249 57.02 25.36 -11.48
N SER A 250 56.47 24.22 -11.92
CA SER A 250 55.07 24.09 -12.33
C SER A 250 54.43 22.73 -12.00
N LEU A 251 55.21 21.65 -12.05
CA LEU A 251 54.78 20.28 -11.76
C LEU A 251 55.86 19.56 -10.93
N TRP A 252 55.47 18.50 -10.25
CA TRP A 252 56.39 17.50 -9.69
C TRP A 252 56.78 16.52 -10.78
N ILE A 253 58.07 16.42 -11.09
CA ILE A 253 58.60 15.50 -12.12
C ILE A 253 59.55 14.48 -11.53
N ASN A 254 59.62 13.28 -12.10
CA ASN A 254 60.67 12.32 -11.75
C ASN A 254 62.01 12.74 -12.36
N ASN A 255 63.07 12.69 -11.55
CA ASN A 255 64.44 12.86 -12.01
C ASN A 255 65.34 11.79 -11.40
N THR A 256 66.31 11.34 -12.17
CA THR A 256 67.51 10.70 -11.63
C THR A 256 68.27 11.69 -10.73
N LEU A 257 69.11 11.16 -9.84
CA LEU A 257 69.98 12.01 -9.02
C LEU A 257 70.83 12.96 -9.89
N ALA A 258 71.38 12.47 -11.00
CA ALA A 258 72.21 13.26 -11.91
C ALA A 258 71.45 14.43 -12.54
N GLU A 259 70.25 14.20 -13.07
CA GLU A 259 69.40 15.26 -13.65
C GLU A 259 68.94 16.26 -12.59
N ALA A 260 68.69 15.79 -11.38
CA ALA A 260 68.37 16.66 -10.25
C ALA A 260 69.55 17.54 -9.83
N GLY A 261 70.77 17.28 -10.33
CA GLY A 261 72.00 17.94 -9.90
C GLY A 261 72.49 17.45 -8.53
N ILE A 262 72.04 16.27 -8.11
CA ILE A 262 72.33 15.68 -6.81
C ILE A 262 73.39 14.61 -7.02
N SER A 263 74.55 14.80 -6.42
CA SER A 263 75.64 13.84 -6.53
C SER A 263 75.36 12.61 -5.67
N ALA A 264 75.59 11.41 -6.21
CA ALA A 264 75.48 10.18 -5.43
C ALA A 264 76.55 10.15 -4.32
N THR A 265 76.26 9.44 -3.23
CA THR A 265 77.19 9.32 -2.09
C THR A 265 78.58 8.80 -2.51
N SER A 266 78.67 7.99 -3.57
CA SER A 266 79.92 7.38 -4.07
C SER A 266 80.56 8.08 -5.27
N HIS A 267 80.15 9.30 -5.62
CA HIS A 267 80.73 10.00 -6.76
C HIS A 267 82.20 10.35 -6.54
N THR A 268 82.92 10.58 -7.65
CA THR A 268 84.34 10.91 -7.64
C THR A 268 84.56 12.20 -8.41
N HIS A 269 85.46 13.06 -7.95
CA HIS A 269 85.78 14.31 -8.63
C HIS A 269 86.73 14.04 -9.82
N THR A 270 86.31 14.36 -11.04
CA THR A 270 87.12 14.19 -12.27
C THR A 270 87.91 15.44 -12.66
N ASN A 271 87.46 16.61 -12.22
CA ASN A 271 88.12 17.90 -12.48
C ASN A 271 88.52 18.51 -11.15
N ILE A 272 89.62 18.01 -10.61
CA ILE A 272 90.37 18.74 -9.61
C ILE A 272 91.20 19.74 -10.41
N THR A 273 90.90 21.03 -10.32
CA THR A 273 91.72 22.07 -10.93
C THR A 273 92.80 22.44 -9.91
N PRO A 274 94.05 21.97 -10.07
CA PRO A 274 95.13 22.51 -9.27
C PRO A 274 95.29 23.98 -9.66
N VAL A 275 95.27 24.86 -8.67
CA VAL A 275 95.58 26.27 -8.86
C VAL A 275 97.10 26.40 -8.73
N ASP A 276 97.73 27.09 -9.69
CA ASP A 276 99.16 27.39 -9.59
C ASP A 276 99.41 28.20 -8.31
N SER A 277 100.36 27.72 -7.52
CA SER A 277 100.69 28.31 -6.23
C SER A 277 102.03 29.00 -6.37
N THR A 278 102.11 30.26 -5.96
CA THR A 278 103.39 30.96 -5.84
C THR A 278 104.11 30.61 -4.54
N ASP A 279 103.61 29.65 -3.75
CA ASP A 279 104.19 29.25 -2.47
C ASP A 279 105.52 28.50 -2.68
N ALA A 280 106.56 28.94 -1.95
CA ALA A 280 107.89 28.34 -1.94
C ALA A 280 107.94 26.94 -1.31
N SER A 281 106.85 26.48 -0.68
CA SER A 281 106.73 25.20 0.02
C SER A 281 105.72 24.23 -0.61
N SER A 282 105.51 24.32 -1.93
CA SER A 282 104.56 23.45 -2.62
C SER A 282 105.03 21.99 -2.61
N PHE A 283 104.14 21.08 -2.23
CA PHE A 283 104.39 19.64 -2.32
C PHE A 283 104.01 19.12 -3.70
N ILE A 284 104.80 18.19 -4.21
CA ILE A 284 104.44 17.46 -5.42
C ILE A 284 103.36 16.43 -5.10
N ALA A 285 102.26 16.48 -5.86
CA ALA A 285 101.23 15.44 -5.83
C ALA A 285 101.76 14.15 -6.47
N MET A 286 101.63 13.05 -5.76
CA MET A 286 102.08 11.72 -6.15
C MET A 286 100.94 10.72 -6.12
N PHE A 287 101.06 9.70 -6.96
CA PHE A 287 100.10 8.60 -7.06
C PHE A 287 100.84 7.27 -6.97
N ASP A 288 100.31 6.32 -6.18
CA ASP A 288 100.92 4.99 -5.98
C ASP A 288 100.73 4.05 -7.19
N SER A 289 99.95 4.45 -8.19
CA SER A 289 99.61 3.65 -9.37
C SER A 289 99.31 4.56 -10.56
N ALA A 290 99.57 4.07 -11.77
CA ALA A 290 99.23 4.76 -13.02
C ALA A 290 97.72 4.76 -13.34
N THR A 291 96.90 4.00 -12.59
CA THR A 291 95.45 3.88 -12.80
C THR A 291 94.69 3.79 -11.46
N GLY A 292 93.41 4.15 -11.46
CA GLY A 292 92.47 3.99 -10.34
C GLY A 292 92.07 5.28 -9.60
N ASN A 293 91.06 5.17 -8.72
CA ASN A 293 90.57 6.26 -7.87
C ASN A 293 91.41 6.40 -6.60
N GLN A 294 92.65 6.84 -6.76
CA GLN A 294 93.60 6.99 -5.67
C GLN A 294 93.39 8.35 -4.96
N ALA A 295 93.55 8.37 -3.64
CA ALA A 295 93.70 9.63 -2.91
C ALA A 295 94.97 10.35 -3.38
N ILE A 296 94.92 11.69 -3.47
CA ILE A 296 96.11 12.50 -3.71
C ILE A 296 97.04 12.33 -2.50
N LYS A 297 98.28 11.93 -2.77
CA LYS A 297 99.33 11.87 -1.75
C LYS A 297 100.38 12.93 -2.05
N THR A 298 101.07 13.37 -1.01
CA THR A 298 102.19 14.31 -1.10
C THR A 298 103.30 13.76 -0.22
N ASP A 299 104.56 13.89 -0.64
CA ASP A 299 105.70 13.53 0.18
C ASP A 299 106.39 14.79 0.70
N GLY A 300 106.57 14.87 2.01
CA GLY A 300 107.14 16.04 2.67
C GLY A 300 108.63 16.28 2.35
N ALA A 301 109.32 15.31 1.77
CA ALA A 301 110.73 15.41 1.39
C ALA A 301 110.94 15.70 -0.11
N LEU A 302 109.87 15.80 -0.90
CA LEU A 302 109.88 16.21 -2.31
C LEU A 302 109.13 17.53 -2.47
N LEU A 303 109.87 18.63 -2.49
CA LEU A 303 109.31 19.99 -2.58
C LEU A 303 109.61 20.60 -3.94
N TYR A 304 108.64 21.35 -4.46
CA TYR A 304 108.83 22.24 -5.59
C TYR A 304 108.66 23.68 -5.14
N ASN A 305 109.69 24.50 -5.38
CA ASN A 305 109.60 25.93 -5.15
C ASN A 305 109.18 26.61 -6.45
N ALA A 306 107.89 26.94 -6.56
CA ALA A 306 107.34 27.59 -7.76
C ALA A 306 107.91 28.99 -8.02
N THR A 307 108.47 29.65 -7.00
CA THR A 307 109.10 30.98 -7.15
C THR A 307 110.48 30.87 -7.82
N THR A 308 111.29 29.85 -7.47
CA THR A 308 112.64 29.66 -8.04
C THR A 308 112.68 28.62 -9.16
N GLY A 309 111.61 27.85 -9.35
CA GLY A 309 111.53 26.75 -10.32
C GLY A 309 112.33 25.50 -9.90
N GLU A 310 112.75 25.42 -8.64
CA GLU A 310 113.64 24.36 -8.15
C GLU A 310 112.86 23.17 -7.59
N LEU A 311 113.25 21.96 -7.99
CA LEU A 311 112.82 20.70 -7.36
C LEU A 311 113.88 20.26 -6.34
N SER A 312 113.49 20.08 -5.08
CA SER A 312 114.36 19.62 -4.00
C SER A 312 113.92 18.25 -3.49
N ALA A 313 114.89 17.36 -3.31
CA ALA A 313 114.72 16.03 -2.74
C ALA A 313 115.85 15.75 -1.74
N THR A 314 115.55 15.07 -0.63
CA THR A 314 116.57 14.71 0.37
C THR A 314 117.70 13.85 -0.21
N THR A 315 117.38 12.88 -1.07
CA THR A 315 118.37 12.01 -1.74
C THR A 315 117.84 11.56 -3.10
N TYR A 316 118.67 11.63 -4.15
CA TYR A 316 118.40 11.00 -5.45
C TYR A 316 119.25 9.74 -5.61
N LEU A 317 118.62 8.59 -5.87
CA LEU A 317 119.30 7.34 -6.23
C LEU A 317 118.98 6.96 -7.68
N GLY A 318 119.92 7.18 -8.60
CA GLY A 318 119.80 6.83 -10.02
C GLY A 318 121.01 7.30 -10.86
N THR A 319 121.12 6.82 -12.09
CA THR A 319 122.12 7.28 -13.07
C THR A 319 121.56 8.43 -13.89
N ILE A 320 122.24 9.57 -13.91
CA ILE A 320 121.88 10.71 -14.78
C ILE A 320 122.59 10.52 -16.12
N ALA A 321 121.86 10.13 -17.16
CA ALA A 321 122.44 9.70 -18.43
C ALA A 321 123.06 10.85 -19.27
N THR A 322 122.48 12.04 -19.20
CA THR A 322 122.95 13.24 -19.92
C THR A 322 122.72 14.47 -19.07
N VAL A 323 123.75 15.26 -18.87
CA VAL A 323 123.69 16.59 -18.26
C VAL A 323 124.27 17.59 -19.26
N THR A 324 123.47 18.58 -19.66
CA THR A 324 124.02 19.73 -20.39
C THR A 324 124.83 20.59 -19.43
N GLN A 325 126.06 20.93 -19.84
CA GLN A 325 127.16 21.41 -18.99
C GLN A 325 126.86 22.67 -18.14
N ASN A 326 125.78 23.40 -18.44
CA ASN A 326 125.41 24.65 -17.76
C ASN A 326 124.33 24.48 -16.67
N SER A 327 123.82 23.26 -16.45
CA SER A 327 122.66 22.99 -15.57
C SER A 327 123.02 22.46 -14.18
N VAL A 328 124.30 22.28 -13.87
CA VAL A 328 124.78 21.77 -12.57
C VAL A 328 125.78 22.76 -11.99
N THR A 329 125.30 23.61 -11.09
CA THR A 329 126.10 24.68 -10.48
C THR A 329 127.05 24.14 -9.41
N THR A 330 126.72 23.01 -8.79
CA THR A 330 127.53 22.35 -7.75
C THR A 330 127.25 20.84 -7.71
N MET A 331 128.30 20.01 -7.83
CA MET A 331 128.26 18.59 -7.49
C MET A 331 129.26 18.32 -6.37
N THR A 332 128.78 17.95 -5.20
CA THR A 332 129.61 17.53 -4.07
C THR A 332 129.65 16.00 -4.02
N GLY A 333 130.79 15.39 -4.35
CA GLY A 333 131.07 13.98 -4.02
C GLY A 333 131.09 12.93 -5.15
N LEU A 334 130.97 13.26 -6.44
CA LEU A 334 131.17 12.29 -7.53
C LEU A 334 132.55 12.45 -8.20
N VAL A 335 133.48 11.55 -7.87
CA VAL A 335 134.77 11.40 -8.56
C VAL A 335 134.74 10.07 -9.29
N THR A 336 134.41 10.07 -10.58
CA THR A 336 134.96 9.17 -11.60
C THR A 336 134.60 9.76 -12.96
N VAL A 337 135.49 10.61 -13.50
CA VAL A 337 135.42 10.99 -14.92
C VAL A 337 136.01 9.83 -15.71
N GLY A 338 135.15 9.07 -16.39
CA GLY A 338 135.60 8.14 -17.42
C GLY A 338 136.31 8.92 -18.53
N ILE A 339 137.63 8.83 -18.54
CA ILE A 339 138.58 9.10 -19.62
C ILE A 339 138.06 10.09 -20.68
N LEU A 340 138.43 11.38 -20.56
CA LEU A 340 138.51 12.25 -21.75
C LEU A 340 139.54 11.62 -22.69
N ASN A 341 139.10 11.11 -23.83
CA ASN A 341 140.00 10.67 -24.87
C ASN A 341 140.77 11.89 -25.39
N SER A 342 142.02 12.03 -24.94
CA SER A 342 142.95 13.06 -25.38
C SER A 342 143.28 12.81 -26.85
N GLY A 343 142.58 13.52 -27.74
CA GLY A 343 142.67 13.34 -29.18
C GLY A 343 142.32 14.60 -29.97
N SER A 344 143.13 15.65 -29.79
CA SER A 344 143.23 16.91 -30.54
C SER A 344 142.69 18.14 -29.83
N ILE A 345 143.59 19.14 -29.79
CA ILE A 345 143.54 20.45 -29.16
C ILE A 345 142.47 21.32 -29.80
#